data_AF-A0A0M3KI89-F1
#
_entry.id   AF-A0A0M3KI89-F1
#
_cell.length_a   1.000
_cell.length_b   1.000
_cell.length_c   1.000
_cell.angle_alpha   90.00
_cell.angle_beta   90.00
_cell.angle_gamma   90.00
#
_symmetry.space_group_name_H-M   'P 1'
#
loop_
_entity.id
_entity.type
_entity.pdbx_description
1 polymer ?
#
loop_
_entity_poly.entity_id
_entity_poly.type
_entity_poly.pdbx_seq_one_letter_code
_entity_poly.pdbx_strand_id
1 'polypeptide(L)'
;MRPRAEVWRPEVMGASIYKPETIKAVWSTMMRFWDNAFKTGLLMERRNDQLTTWMWTHVQDEIMAVFKRHPDVLRKAPVLERDIRHGRITPGWAAESLLRTFFGL
;
A
#
# COMPACT_ATOMS: atom_id res chain seq x y z
N MET A 1 7.75 -21.76 -3.03
CA MET A 1 6.92 -20.53 -3.14
C MET A 1 5.46 -20.98 -3.26
N ARG A 2 4.56 -20.53 -2.38
CA ARG A 2 3.12 -20.84 -2.51
C ARG A 2 2.50 -19.92 -3.58
N PRO A 3 1.67 -20.44 -4.49
CA PRO A 3 1.02 -19.61 -5.50
C PRO A 3 0.05 -18.63 -4.83
N ARG A 4 0.04 -17.37 -5.27
CA ARG A 4 -0.85 -16.31 -4.75
C ARG A 4 -2.32 -16.51 -5.17
N ALA A 5 -2.58 -17.41 -6.11
CA ALA A 5 -3.91 -17.83 -6.51
C ALA A 5 -3.86 -19.35 -6.71
N GLU A 6 -4.88 -20.07 -6.23
CA GLU A 6 -4.93 -21.52 -6.40
C GLU A 6 -5.04 -21.91 -7.89
N VAL A 7 -5.69 -21.07 -8.68
CA VAL A 7 -5.98 -21.29 -10.11
C VAL A 7 -4.77 -21.06 -11.02
N TRP A 8 -3.67 -20.48 -10.52
CA TRP A 8 -2.48 -20.20 -11.33
C TRP A 8 -1.17 -20.48 -10.60
N ARG A 9 -0.33 -21.30 -11.22
CA ARG A 9 1.05 -21.53 -10.78
C ARG A 9 1.97 -20.57 -11.53
N PRO A 10 2.68 -19.66 -10.84
CA PRO A 10 3.61 -18.74 -11.50
C PRO A 10 4.69 -19.48 -12.30
N GLU A 11 4.92 -19.03 -13.53
CA GLU A 11 5.95 -19.56 -14.43
C GLU A 11 7.13 -18.60 -14.51
N VAL A 12 8.34 -19.16 -14.57
CA VAL A 12 9.58 -18.40 -14.74
C VAL A 12 10.07 -18.61 -16.17
N MET A 13 10.28 -17.52 -16.91
CA MET A 13 10.63 -17.54 -18.33
C MET A 13 11.81 -16.61 -18.61
N GLY A 14 12.66 -16.98 -19.58
CA GLY A 14 13.66 -16.09 -20.13
C GLY A 14 13.06 -15.17 -21.19
N ALA A 15 13.39 -13.88 -21.14
CA ALA A 15 12.93 -12.88 -22.10
C ALA A 15 14.11 -12.05 -22.60
N SER A 16 14.23 -11.90 -23.92
CA SER A 16 15.25 -11.07 -24.55
C SER A 16 14.66 -10.33 -25.75
N ILE A 17 14.82 -9.02 -25.78
CA ILE A 17 14.37 -8.17 -26.89
C ILE A 17 15.07 -8.52 -28.22
N TYR A 18 16.28 -9.07 -28.15
CA TYR A 18 17.03 -9.55 -29.31
C TYR A 18 16.51 -10.90 -29.84
N LYS A 19 15.59 -11.53 -29.11
CA LYS A 19 14.93 -12.81 -29.43
C LYS A 19 13.41 -12.63 -29.36
N PRO A 20 12.77 -12.02 -30.37
CA PRO A 20 11.34 -11.65 -30.33
C PRO A 20 10.39 -12.80 -30.00
N GLU A 21 10.76 -14.04 -30.32
CA GLU A 21 10.03 -15.26 -29.97
C GLU A 21 9.86 -15.44 -28.46
N THR A 22 10.85 -15.01 -27.67
CA THR A 22 10.78 -15.08 -26.20
C THR A 22 9.75 -14.11 -25.64
N ILE A 23 9.61 -12.92 -26.26
CA ILE A 23 8.59 -11.93 -25.90
C ILE A 23 7.19 -12.45 -26.28
N LYS A 24 7.05 -13.07 -27.46
CA LYS A 24 5.79 -13.73 -27.86
C LYS A 24 5.40 -14.82 -26.87
N ALA A 25 6.36 -15.63 -26.41
CA ALA A 25 6.10 -16.67 -25.42
C ALA A 25 5.59 -16.09 -24.09
N VAL A 26 6.21 -14.99 -23.60
CA VAL A 26 5.73 -14.29 -22.40
C VAL A 26 4.29 -13.79 -22.60
N TRP A 27 3.99 -13.17 -23.74
CA TRP A 27 2.64 -12.70 -24.05
C TRP A 27 1.62 -13.84 -24.07
N SER A 28 1.94 -14.98 -24.70
CA SER A 28 1.07 -16.16 -24.69
C SER A 28 0.79 -16.66 -23.27
N THR A 29 1.79 -16.66 -22.39
CA THR A 29 1.62 -17.01 -20.98
C THR A 29 0.74 -16.00 -20.24
N MET A 30 0.90 -14.71 -20.51
CA MET A 30 0.03 -13.66 -19.94
C MET A 30 -1.44 -13.85 -20.37
N MET A 31 -1.69 -14.15 -21.64
CA MET A 31 -3.04 -14.43 -22.13
C MET A 31 -3.64 -15.68 -21.49
N ARG A 32 -2.85 -16.73 -21.29
CA ARG A 32 -3.31 -17.94 -20.58
C ARG A 32 -3.67 -17.67 -19.13
N PHE A 33 -2.91 -16.82 -18.45
CA PHE A 33 -3.28 -16.34 -17.11
C PHE A 33 -4.57 -15.54 -17.16
N TRP A 34 -4.72 -14.62 -18.10
CA TRP A 34 -5.92 -13.80 -18.25
C TRP A 34 -7.17 -14.66 -18.43
N ASP A 35 -7.15 -15.62 -19.36
CA ASP A 35 -8.29 -16.50 -19.63
C ASP A 35 -8.67 -17.34 -18.41
N ASN A 36 -7.68 -17.88 -17.69
CA ASN A 36 -7.91 -18.66 -16.49
C ASN A 36 -8.48 -17.79 -15.36
N ALA A 37 -7.88 -16.63 -15.12
CA ALA A 37 -8.32 -15.70 -14.08
C ALA A 37 -9.68 -15.06 -14.39
N PHE A 38 -10.04 -14.91 -15.67
CA PHE A 38 -11.36 -14.47 -16.09
C PHE A 38 -12.42 -15.55 -15.85
N LYS A 39 -12.16 -16.79 -16.28
CA LYS A 39 -13.09 -17.93 -16.10
C LYS A 39 -13.37 -18.25 -14.64
N THR A 40 -12.39 -18.04 -13.78
CA THR A 40 -12.49 -18.33 -12.34
C THR A 40 -13.02 -17.16 -11.52
N GLY A 41 -13.29 -15.99 -12.13
CA GLY A 41 -13.74 -14.78 -11.43
C GLY A 41 -12.65 -14.06 -10.63
N LEU A 42 -11.44 -14.62 -10.53
CA LEU A 42 -10.31 -14.10 -9.77
C LEU A 42 -9.97 -12.63 -10.11
N LEU A 43 -10.09 -12.24 -11.38
CA LEU A 43 -9.80 -10.86 -11.79
C LEU A 43 -10.77 -9.86 -11.16
N MET A 44 -12.06 -10.21 -11.10
CA MET A 44 -13.08 -9.32 -10.57
C MET A 44 -12.97 -9.20 -9.05
N GLU A 45 -12.80 -10.34 -8.37
CA GLU A 45 -12.56 -10.38 -6.92
C GLU A 45 -11.36 -9.50 -6.52
N ARG A 46 -10.21 -9.72 -7.16
CA ARG A 46 -8.99 -8.93 -6.88
C ARG A 46 -9.16 -7.44 -7.17
N ARG A 47 -9.91 -7.08 -8.21
CA ARG A 47 -10.18 -5.67 -8.52
C ARG A 47 -11.03 -5.03 -7.42
N ASN A 48 -12.06 -5.71 -6.94
CA ASN A 48 -12.89 -5.20 -5.85
C ASN A 48 -12.08 -5.02 -4.56
N ASP A 49 -11.23 -5.99 -4.22
CA ASP A 49 -10.33 -5.90 -3.06
C ASP A 49 -9.34 -4.74 -3.20
N GLN A 50 -8.75 -4.57 -4.38
CA GLN A 50 -7.83 -3.48 -4.68
C GLN A 50 -8.51 -2.12 -4.57
N LEU A 51 -9.71 -1.97 -5.13
CA LEU A 51 -10.47 -0.71 -5.07
C LEU A 51 -10.85 -0.36 -3.63
N THR A 52 -11.29 -1.35 -2.85
CA THR A 52 -11.64 -1.16 -1.44
C THR A 52 -10.40 -0.79 -0.62
N THR A 53 -9.27 -1.46 -0.86
CA THR A 53 -7.99 -1.14 -0.22
C THR A 53 -7.55 0.27 -0.58
N TRP A 54 -7.63 0.63 -1.86
CA TRP A 54 -7.19 1.93 -2.35
C TRP A 54 -8.03 3.08 -1.78
N MET A 55 -9.34 2.88 -1.63
CA MET A 55 -10.22 3.83 -0.94
C MET A 55 -9.72 4.12 0.48
N TRP A 56 -9.41 3.09 1.27
CA TRP A 56 -8.92 3.26 2.64
C TRP A 56 -7.51 3.86 2.71
N THR A 57 -6.62 3.49 1.78
CA THR A 57 -5.30 4.14 1.65
C THR A 57 -5.46 5.63 1.38
N HIS A 58 -6.35 6.00 0.46
CA HIS A 58 -6.61 7.41 0.16
C HIS A 58 -7.15 8.18 1.37
N VAL A 59 -8.12 7.61 2.09
CA VAL A 59 -8.64 8.21 3.33
C VAL A 59 -7.53 8.40 4.37
N GLN A 60 -6.68 7.40 4.57
CA GLN A 60 -5.56 7.48 5.51
C GLN A 60 -4.56 8.58 5.11
N ASP A 61 -4.21 8.67 3.83
CA ASP A 61 -3.28 9.66 3.30
C ASP A 61 -3.82 11.08 3.48
N GLU A 62 -5.10 11.31 3.17
CA GLU A 62 -5.74 12.61 3.35
C GLU A 62 -5.86 13.00 4.83
N ILE A 63 -6.26 12.08 5.71
CA ILE A 63 -6.30 12.34 7.16
C ILE A 63 -4.91 12.72 7.66
N MET A 64 -3.87 11.97 7.26
CA MET A 64 -2.50 12.25 7.65
C MET A 64 -1.99 13.58 7.08
N ALA A 65 -2.36 13.92 5.85
CA ALA A 65 -2.01 15.19 5.22
C ALA A 65 -2.65 16.37 5.96
N VAL A 66 -3.93 16.27 6.31
CA VAL A 66 -4.66 17.28 7.09
C VAL A 66 -4.04 17.42 8.49
N PHE A 67 -3.78 16.30 9.17
CA PHE A 67 -3.15 16.29 10.49
C PHE A 67 -1.78 16.99 10.49
N LYS A 68 -0.92 16.65 9.52
CA LYS A 68 0.43 17.25 9.39
C LYS A 68 0.40 18.72 9.01
N ARG A 69 -0.69 19.23 8.42
CA ARG A 69 -0.85 20.65 8.07
C ARG A 69 -1.50 21.48 9.17
N HIS A 70 -2.01 20.86 10.24
CA HIS A 70 -2.67 21.56 11.33
C HIS A 70 -1.67 22.49 12.07
N PRO A 71 -1.93 23.81 12.20
CA PRO A 71 -0.96 24.77 12.74
C PRO A 71 -0.42 24.42 14.12
N ASP A 72 -1.30 23.98 15.04
CA ASP A 72 -0.85 23.58 16.39
C ASP A 72 -0.08 22.27 16.42
N VAL A 73 -0.39 21.32 15.52
CA VAL A 73 0.36 20.07 15.41
C VAL A 73 1.76 20.38 14.88
N LEU A 74 1.87 21.20 13.83
CA LEU A 74 3.13 21.68 13.27
C LEU A 74 4.01 22.37 14.32
N ARG A 75 3.40 23.20 15.18
CA ARG A 75 4.11 23.91 16.24
C ARG A 75 4.58 22.97 17.37
N LYS A 76 3.77 21.97 17.72
CA LYS A 76 4.01 21.10 18.89
C LYS A 76 4.91 19.91 18.58
N ALA A 77 4.85 19.37 17.36
CA ALA A 77 5.56 18.15 16.97
C ALA A 77 7.09 18.24 17.18
N PRO A 78 7.82 19.31 16.79
CA PRO A 78 9.27 19.38 16.98
C PRO A 78 9.70 19.32 18.46
N VAL A 79 8.91 19.92 19.35
CA VAL A 79 9.17 19.93 20.79
C VAL A 79 9.00 18.51 21.36
N LEU A 80 7.91 17.83 20.98
CA LEU A 80 7.63 16.47 21.41
C LEU A 80 8.68 15.49 20.88
N GLU A 81 9.07 15.59 19.62
CA GLU A 81 10.15 14.77 19.05
C GLU A 81 11.48 14.95 19.79
N ARG A 82 11.84 16.21 20.12
CA ARG A 82 13.03 16.51 20.91
C ARG A 82 12.95 15.85 22.29
N ASP A 83 11.80 15.94 22.95
CA ASP A 83 11.63 15.39 24.29
C ASP A 83 11.62 13.84 24.30
N ILE A 84 11.13 13.20 23.23
CA ILE A 84 11.30 11.74 23.01
C ILE A 84 12.78 11.39 22.86
N ARG A 85 13.53 12.10 22.02
CA ARG A 85 14.97 11.82 21.79
C ARG A 85 15.81 11.96 23.07
N HIS A 86 15.39 12.81 23.99
CA HIS A 86 16.03 12.97 25.30
C HIS A 86 15.45 12.07 26.39
N GLY A 87 14.50 11.18 26.07
CA GLY A 87 13.89 10.26 27.03
C GLY A 87 13.01 10.94 28.09
N ARG A 88 12.54 12.17 27.85
CA ARG A 88 11.69 12.91 28.79
C ARG A 88 10.23 12.46 28.75
N ILE A 89 9.78 11.98 27.60
CA ILE A 89 8.41 11.50 27.36
C ILE A 89 8.43 10.24 26.50
N THR A 90 7.35 9.45 26.55
CA THR A 90 7.20 8.27 25.71
C THR A 90 6.59 8.63 24.34
N PRO A 91 6.88 7.86 23.28
CA PRO A 91 6.26 8.05 21.97
C PRO A 91 4.73 7.98 22.00
N GLY A 92 4.16 7.08 22.80
CA GLY A 92 2.71 6.94 22.95
C GLY A 92 2.05 8.20 23.52
N TRP A 93 2.65 8.79 24.56
CA TRP A 93 2.13 10.04 25.13
C TRP A 93 2.25 11.23 24.17
N ALA A 94 3.36 11.31 23.43
CA ALA A 94 3.54 12.35 22.41
C ALA A 94 2.48 12.23 21.30
N ALA A 95 2.21 11.02 20.82
CA ALA A 95 1.18 10.76 19.82
C ALA A 95 -0.22 11.17 20.32
N GLU A 96 -0.60 10.76 21.53
CA GLU A 96 -1.87 11.16 22.17
C GLU A 96 -1.96 12.69 22.31
N SER A 97 -0.87 13.35 22.71
CA SER A 97 -0.81 14.80 22.84
C SER A 97 -1.03 15.52 21.51
N LEU A 98 -0.51 14.99 20.40
CA LEU A 98 -0.77 15.53 19.07
C LEU A 98 -2.21 15.26 18.60
N LEU A 99 -2.75 14.06 18.85
CA LEU A 99 -4.14 13.72 18.53
C LEU A 99 -5.12 14.64 19.25
N ARG A 100 -4.95 14.86 20.55
CA ARG A 100 -5.76 15.81 21.32
C ARG A 100 -5.67 17.23 20.78
N THR A 101 -4.44 17.67 20.45
CA THR A 101 -4.22 18.99 19.85
C THR A 101 -4.97 19.14 18.52
N PHE A 102 -4.99 18.08 17.70
CA PHE A 102 -5.71 18.08 16.42
C PHE A 102 -7.24 18.09 16.59
N PHE A 103 -7.77 17.36 17.57
CA PHE A 103 -9.21 17.29 17.84
C PHE A 103 -9.73 18.42 18.73
N GLY A 104 -8.86 19.28 19.27
CA GLY A 104 -9.24 20.33 20.22
C GLY A 104 -9.70 19.79 21.59
N LEU A 105 -9.15 18.64 22.00
CA LEU A 105 -9.47 17.94 23.26
C LEU A 105 -8.52 18.29 24.41
#